data_AF-A0A7R9FLT9-F1
#
_entry.id   AF-A0A7R9FLT9-F1
#
_cell.length_a   1.000
_cell.length_b   1.000
_cell.length_c   1.000
_cell.angle_alpha   90.00
_cell.angle_beta   90.00
_cell.angle_gamma   90.00
#
_symmetry.space_group_name_H-M   'P 1'
#
loop_
_entity.id
_entity.type
_entity.pdbx_description
1 polymer ?
#
loop_
_entity_poly.entity_id
_entity_poly.type
_entity_poly.pdbx_seq_one_letter_code
_entity_poly.pdbx_strand_id
1 'polypeptide(L)'
;MFRYHAVLHRAKFEEHRNVKDMRVAKDLLAKGEEELFLTQHYQPMKFARSPGGSAYQRVVEHPDWVLDYWHPLEKARYPEYFARREIRKKQFVEMWEKQYGKPKSDATQH
;
A
#
# COMPACT_ATOMS: atom_id res chain seq x y z
N MET A 1 -8.01 24.46 20.04
CA MET A 1 -8.15 23.19 20.79
C MET A 1 -8.69 22.11 19.85
N PHE A 2 -7.92 21.07 19.52
CA PHE A 2 -8.31 20.03 18.54
C PHE A 2 -9.51 19.19 19.01
N ARG A 3 -9.48 18.74 20.27
CA ARG A 3 -10.47 17.80 20.82
C ARG A 3 -11.91 18.33 20.75
N TYR A 4 -12.11 19.61 21.05
CA TYR A 4 -13.43 20.25 21.01
C TYR A 4 -14.07 20.20 19.61
N HIS A 5 -13.35 20.69 18.59
CA HIS A 5 -13.84 20.71 17.22
C HIS A 5 -14.05 19.30 16.67
N ALA A 6 -13.17 18.35 16.98
CA ALA A 6 -13.33 16.96 16.57
C ALA A 6 -14.64 16.33 17.10
N VAL A 7 -15.05 16.68 18.33
CA VAL A 7 -16.33 16.22 18.89
C VAL A 7 -17.52 16.86 18.17
N LEU A 8 -17.47 18.16 17.88
CA LEU A 8 -18.52 18.84 17.12
C LEU A 8 -18.69 18.25 15.71
N HIS A 9 -17.59 18.02 14.99
CA HIS A 9 -17.66 17.38 13.68
C HIS A 9 -18.23 15.97 13.76
N ARG A 10 -17.82 15.17 14.75
CA ARG A 10 -18.39 13.83 14.95
C ARG A 10 -19.91 13.89 15.22
N ALA A 11 -20.38 14.86 16.01
CA ALA A 11 -21.81 15.03 16.26
C ALA A 11 -22.59 15.32 14.96
N LYS A 12 -22.07 16.22 14.10
CA LYS A 12 -22.66 16.48 12.77
C LYS A 12 -22.77 15.22 11.91
N PHE A 13 -21.74 14.37 11.90
CA PHE A 13 -21.81 13.09 11.17
C PHE A 13 -22.83 12.12 11.78
N GLU A 14 -23.00 12.11 13.11
CA GLU A 14 -23.96 11.23 13.78
C GLU A 14 -25.42 11.65 13.48
N GLU A 15 -25.71 12.95 13.39
CA GLU A 15 -27.04 13.49 13.02
C GLU A 15 -27.55 12.95 11.67
N HIS A 16 -26.64 12.75 10.71
CA HIS A 16 -26.97 12.28 9.36
C HIS A 16 -26.63 10.79 9.12
N ARG A 17 -26.30 10.02 10.16
CA ARG A 17 -25.89 8.62 10.04
C ARG A 17 -26.96 7.70 9.46
N ASN A 18 -28.24 7.98 9.76
CA ASN A 18 -29.38 7.10 9.45
C ASN A 18 -30.23 7.59 8.26
N VAL A 19 -29.64 8.32 7.31
CA VAL A 19 -30.33 8.75 6.09
C VAL A 19 -30.59 7.54 5.19
N LYS A 20 -31.87 7.21 4.97
CA LYS A 20 -32.30 6.05 4.16
C LYS A 20 -32.29 6.33 2.65
N ASP A 21 -32.47 7.59 2.26
CA ASP A 21 -32.49 7.99 0.86
C ASP A 21 -31.07 8.24 0.34
N MET A 22 -30.63 7.40 -0.60
CA MET A 22 -29.31 7.48 -1.21
C MET A 22 -29.09 8.76 -2.03
N ARG A 23 -30.15 9.38 -2.56
CA ARG A 23 -30.04 10.64 -3.31
C ARG A 23 -29.64 11.77 -2.38
N VAL A 24 -30.32 11.86 -1.23
CA VAL A 24 -30.02 12.82 -0.18
C VAL A 24 -28.64 12.56 0.43
N ALA A 25 -28.27 11.29 0.63
CA ALA A 25 -26.95 10.95 1.13
C ALA A 25 -25.82 11.39 0.18
N LYS A 26 -26.01 11.21 -1.13
CA LYS A 26 -25.05 11.68 -2.15
C LYS A 26 -24.93 13.20 -2.18
N ASP A 27 -26.06 13.92 -2.11
CA ASP A 27 -26.07 15.38 -2.09
C ASP A 27 -25.39 15.95 -0.82
N LEU A 28 -25.62 15.31 0.34
CA LEU A 28 -24.94 15.66 1.58
C LEU A 28 -23.43 15.41 1.51
N LEU A 29 -23.03 14.29 0.89
CA LEU A 29 -21.62 13.97 0.69
C LEU A 29 -20.93 15.00 -0.21
N ALA A 30 -21.56 15.37 -1.34
CA ALA A 30 -21.03 16.39 -2.24
C ALA A 30 -20.85 17.75 -1.55
N LYS A 31 -21.83 18.18 -0.75
CA LYS A 31 -21.74 19.41 0.06
C LYS A 31 -20.63 19.33 1.11
N GLY A 32 -20.44 18.17 1.74
CA GLY A 32 -19.37 17.95 2.71
C GLY A 32 -17.98 17.98 2.09
N GLU A 33 -17.83 17.43 0.88
CA GLU A 33 -16.57 17.51 0.11
C GLU A 33 -16.25 18.95 -0.29
N GLU A 34 -17.25 19.73 -0.71
CA GLU A 34 -17.09 21.16 -1.02
C GLU A 34 -16.71 21.98 0.23
N GLU A 35 -17.38 21.77 1.36
CA GLU A 35 -17.02 22.40 2.65
C GLU A 35 -15.56 22.07 3.03
N LEU A 36 -15.16 20.80 2.91
CA LEU A 36 -13.79 20.38 3.21
C LEU A 36 -12.78 21.04 2.26
N PHE A 37 -13.07 21.11 0.96
CA PHE A 37 -12.18 21.71 -0.01
C PHE A 37 -11.94 23.20 0.23
N LEU A 38 -12.97 23.93 0.66
CA LEU A 38 -12.89 25.37 0.96
C LEU A 38 -12.19 25.67 2.29
N THR A 39 -12.29 24.75 3.27
CA THR A 39 -11.79 24.96 4.64
C THR A 39 -10.49 24.23 4.95
N GLN A 40 -10.02 23.34 4.06
CA GLN A 40 -8.79 22.60 4.27
C GLN A 40 -7.58 23.53 4.45
N HIS A 41 -6.68 23.13 5.34
CA HIS A 41 -5.44 23.86 5.53
C HIS A 41 -4.51 23.66 4.33
N TYR A 42 -3.82 24.73 3.91
CA TYR A 42 -2.92 24.72 2.74
C TYR A 42 -1.79 23.68 2.86
N GLN A 43 -1.35 23.37 4.09
CA GLN A 43 -0.31 22.38 4.37
C GLN A 43 -0.78 21.33 5.39
N PRO A 44 -1.52 20.29 4.97
CA PRO A 44 -1.97 19.24 5.87
C PRO A 44 -0.81 18.52 6.56
N MET A 45 -1.01 18.12 7.81
CA MET A 45 -0.03 17.29 8.52
C MET A 45 0.04 15.91 7.86
N LYS A 46 1.22 15.55 7.35
CA LYS A 46 1.50 14.24 6.75
C LYS A 46 2.41 13.44 7.66
N PHE A 47 2.14 12.14 7.80
CA PHE A 47 3.05 11.25 8.51
C PHE A 47 4.36 11.10 7.73
N ALA A 48 5.48 10.98 8.45
CA ALA A 48 6.81 11.03 7.85
C ALA A 48 6.99 10.05 6.68
N ARG A 49 6.51 8.80 6.81
CA ARG A 49 6.64 7.75 5.79
C ARG A 49 5.47 7.65 4.81
N SER A 50 4.42 8.46 4.99
CA SER A 50 3.29 8.51 4.05
C SER A 50 3.66 9.28 2.78
N PRO A 51 2.98 9.08 1.65
CA PRO A 51 3.21 9.86 0.43
C PRO A 51 3.19 11.38 0.68
N GLY A 52 4.28 12.05 0.31
CA GLY A 52 4.48 13.49 0.55
C GLY A 52 4.87 13.86 2.00
N GLY A 53 5.16 12.89 2.86
CA GLY A 53 5.82 13.10 4.15
C GLY A 53 7.33 13.33 4.01
N SER A 54 7.96 13.87 5.05
CA SER A 54 9.39 14.25 5.05
C SER A 54 10.38 13.08 4.96
N ALA A 55 9.92 11.85 5.14
CA ALA A 55 10.71 10.62 5.04
C ALA A 55 10.10 9.62 4.05
N TYR A 56 9.21 10.08 3.17
CA TYR A 56 8.64 9.22 2.13
C TYR A 56 9.75 8.69 1.22
N GLN A 57 9.79 7.37 1.04
CA GLN A 57 10.81 6.68 0.23
C GLN A 57 12.26 7.04 0.61
N ARG A 58 12.51 7.47 1.85
CA ARG A 58 13.86 7.77 2.33
C ARG A 58 14.79 6.55 2.25
N VAL A 59 14.24 5.37 2.49
CA VAL A 59 14.95 4.09 2.35
C VAL A 59 14.49 3.47 1.05
N VAL A 60 15.44 3.26 0.13
CA VAL A 60 15.19 2.53 -1.10
C VAL A 60 15.41 1.05 -0.83
N GLU A 61 14.33 0.28 -0.88
CA GLU A 61 14.41 -1.18 -0.78
C GLU A 61 14.81 -1.73 -2.16
N HIS A 62 15.99 -2.34 -2.22
CA HIS A 62 16.48 -2.99 -3.44
C HIS A 62 15.81 -4.37 -3.58
N PRO A 63 15.47 -4.79 -4.81
CA PRO A 63 14.84 -6.08 -5.02
C PRO A 63 15.83 -7.22 -4.75
N ASP A 64 15.33 -8.34 -4.22
CA ASP A 64 16.16 -9.47 -3.75
C ASP A 64 17.02 -10.09 -4.86
N TRP A 65 16.53 -10.10 -6.10
CA TRP A 65 17.25 -10.69 -7.25
C TRP A 65 18.60 -10.00 -7.55
N VAL A 66 18.85 -8.80 -7.02
CA VAL A 66 20.15 -8.11 -7.16
C VAL A 66 21.28 -8.94 -6.55
N LEU A 67 21.00 -9.73 -5.50
CA LEU A 67 21.98 -10.58 -4.84
C LEU A 67 22.44 -11.76 -5.71
N ASP A 68 21.70 -12.10 -6.77
CA ASP A 68 22.11 -13.13 -7.74
C ASP A 68 23.32 -12.67 -8.58
N TYR A 69 23.50 -11.36 -8.76
CA TYR A 69 24.60 -10.78 -9.56
C TYR A 69 25.92 -10.61 -8.81
N TRP A 70 25.95 -10.86 -7.49
CA TRP A 70 27.17 -10.72 -6.69
C TRP A 70 28.28 -11.68 -7.15
N HIS A 71 29.53 -11.22 -7.03
CA HIS A 71 30.69 -12.05 -7.40
C HIS A 71 30.78 -13.27 -6.46
N PRO A 72 31.19 -14.47 -6.94
CA PRO A 72 31.25 -15.67 -6.09
C PRO A 72 32.05 -15.50 -4.80
N LEU A 73 33.13 -14.71 -4.81
CA LEU A 73 33.91 -14.40 -3.61
C LEU A 73 33.12 -13.59 -2.57
N GLU A 74 32.25 -12.67 -3.02
CA GLU A 74 31.38 -11.89 -2.12
C GLU A 74 30.29 -12.78 -1.53
N LYS A 75 29.76 -13.71 -2.31
CA LYS A 75 28.80 -14.72 -1.84
C LYS A 75 29.42 -15.68 -0.83
N ALA A 76 30.67 -16.09 -1.07
CA ALA A 76 31.41 -16.98 -0.18
C ALA A 76 31.61 -16.41 1.23
N ARG A 77 31.52 -15.08 1.39
CA ARG A 77 31.53 -14.42 2.71
C ARG A 77 30.29 -14.76 3.55
N TYR A 78 29.17 -15.09 2.93
CA TYR A 78 27.88 -15.34 3.60
C TYR A 78 27.29 -16.72 3.25
N PRO A 79 28.00 -17.82 3.53
CA PRO A 79 27.65 -19.16 3.02
C PRO A 79 26.28 -19.63 3.51
N GLU A 80 25.95 -19.45 4.78
CA GLU A 80 24.67 -19.87 5.35
C GLU A 80 23.47 -19.08 4.80
N TYR A 81 23.68 -17.81 4.47
CA TYR A 81 22.62 -16.98 3.90
C TYR A 81 22.27 -17.44 2.48
N PHE A 82 23.29 -17.61 1.63
CA PHE A 82 23.09 -18.05 0.24
C PHE A 82 22.59 -19.49 0.15
N ALA A 83 23.04 -20.40 1.03
CA ALA A 83 22.50 -21.76 1.10
C ALA A 83 20.98 -21.78 1.40
N ARG A 84 20.53 -20.97 2.37
CA ARG A 84 19.10 -20.83 2.70
C ARG A 84 18.32 -20.16 1.56
N ARG A 85 18.92 -19.20 0.88
CA ARG A 85 18.29 -18.51 -0.26
C ARG A 85 18.03 -19.45 -1.43
N GLU A 86 18.97 -20.34 -1.76
CA GLU A 86 18.77 -21.34 -2.83
C GLU A 86 17.63 -22.32 -2.52
N ILE A 87 17.46 -22.71 -1.24
CA ILE A 87 16.30 -23.52 -0.83
C ILE A 87 14.99 -22.75 -1.07
N ARG A 88 14.92 -21.47 -0.69
CA ARG A 88 13.70 -20.65 -0.89
C ARG A 88 13.39 -20.43 -2.37
N LYS A 89 14.40 -20.27 -3.22
CA LYS A 89 14.20 -20.14 -4.67
C LYS A 89 13.56 -21.39 -5.25
N LYS A 90 13.99 -22.59 -4.83
CA LYS A 90 13.35 -23.86 -5.22
C LYS A 90 11.90 -23.95 -4.75
N GLN A 91 11.66 -23.64 -3.48
CA GLN A 91 10.30 -23.61 -2.91
C GLN A 91 9.37 -22.65 -3.66
N PHE A 92 9.88 -21.50 -4.09
CA PHE A 92 9.12 -20.53 -4.87
C PHE A 92 8.73 -21.09 -6.24
N VAL A 93 9.66 -21.75 -6.94
CA VAL A 93 9.37 -22.38 -8.24
C VAL A 93 8.34 -23.51 -8.09
N GLU A 94 8.49 -24.38 -7.08
CA GLU A 94 7.52 -25.45 -6.80
C GLU A 94 6.12 -24.90 -6.48
N MET A 95 6.05 -23.84 -5.67
CA MET A 95 4.79 -23.16 -5.34
C MET A 95 4.17 -22.51 -6.58
N TRP A 96 4.97 -21.86 -7.42
CA TRP A 96 4.52 -21.23 -8.66
C TRP A 96 3.96 -22.25 -9.65
N GLU A 97 4.68 -23.34 -9.89
CA GLU A 97 4.23 -24.43 -10.77
C GLU A 97 2.93 -25.06 -10.26
N LYS A 98 2.78 -25.20 -8.95
CA LYS A 98 1.54 -25.69 -8.33
C LYS A 98 0.36 -24.74 -8.51
N GLN A 99 0.58 -23.43 -8.37
CA GLN A 99 -0.49 -22.43 -8.41
C GLN A 99 -0.95 -22.10 -9.84
N TYR A 100 -0.02 -21.99 -10.78
CA TYR A 100 -0.30 -21.50 -12.14
C TYR A 100 -0.17 -22.59 -13.22
N GLY A 101 0.38 -23.76 -12.88
CA GLY A 101 0.59 -24.85 -13.83
C GLY A 101 1.64 -24.52 -14.89
N LYS A 102 1.87 -25.47 -15.81
CA LYS A 102 2.64 -25.22 -17.03
C LYS A 102 1.75 -24.50 -18.05
N PRO A 103 2.30 -23.58 -18.86
CA PRO A 103 1.52 -22.92 -19.90
C PRO A 103 0.87 -23.97 -20.80
N LYS A 104 -0.45 -23.89 -20.97
CA LYS A 104 -1.18 -24.75 -21.91
C LYS A 104 -0.70 -24.39 -23.32
N SER A 105 -0.48 -25.38 -24.18
CA SER A 105 -0.13 -25.19 -25.60
C SER A 105 -1.14 -24.32 -26.36
N ASP A 106 -2.38 -24.25 -25.84
CA ASP A 106 -3.52 -23.64 -26.51
C ASP A 106 -3.93 -22.31 -25.85
N ALA A 107 -2.98 -21.56 -25.30
CA ALA A 107 -3.24 -20.20 -24.83
C ALA A 107 -3.33 -19.26 -26.05
N THR A 108 -4.55 -18.92 -26.46
CA THR A 108 -4.82 -17.87 -27.44
C THR A 108 -4.12 -16.59 -27.00
N GLN A 109 -3.11 -16.18 -27.75
CA GLN A 109 -2.44 -14.90 -27.56
C GLN A 109 -3.48 -13.80 -27.83
N HIS A 110 -3.78 -12.99 -26.81
CA HIS A 110 -4.60 -11.78 -26.90
C HIS A 110 -3.72 -10.54 -27.02
#